data_AF-A0A5K3FKK6-F1
#
_entry.id   AF-A0A5K3FKK6-F1
#
_cell.length_a   1.000
_cell.length_b   1.000
_cell.length_c   1.000
_cell.angle_alpha   90.00
_cell.angle_beta   90.00
_cell.angle_gamma   90.00
#
_symmetry.space_group_name_H-M   'P 1'
#
loop_
_entity.id
_entity.type
_entity.pdbx_description
1 polymer ?
#
loop_
_entity_poly.entity_id
_entity_poly.type
_entity_poly.pdbx_seq_one_letter_code
_entity_poly.pdbx_strand_id
1 'polypeptide(L)'
;MRWLLFREAVITGYTKLTRSSYSWWDLSAMEHYFTNQPLPAPLAWFVETNPTWILRLFTATIVVFDVFVSFLFLVPIRQLQIFSFVFKFLMHANMMVSGNYGTYNILSIVLSFALLPPPPPPPSKKRKRDSFTCRKAASWAVTLAVLAVMCYGVWTVFGLHDGLKSLRIVIPRHAFVAYARRVMFYTIPISTLLFIFTIITAAFRALGARGCMNKMLDLSGVLLVSLLGIGLFVASLPPLSNLEDTGSVVLLPRSVHEISAALKPLHLANDYRYYHEHDSNVLMKTPAEGRSTLVLEGAMNENGPWKELSFYHVPDRLEKIPTIIPGHLPVVDLEVVLSGDKSFENSPILAILVYRILTKQKEVLQLIEPTGFIDGPKYIRIKKYTYQLTKSMSGKEWWQRRLQNIHLPPTHASTPRLTQLMDKLGITGKRRERPADATVISTSLDKIRAMVGQPHNLNGFYVVLVIVLLMNKLF
;
A
#
# COMPACT_ATOMS: atom_id res chain seq x y z
N MET A 1 4.72 11.49 12.60
CA MET A 1 4.82 10.04 12.31
C MET A 1 3.60 9.25 12.78
N ARG A 2 3.27 9.17 14.08
CA ARG A 2 2.06 8.43 14.56
C ARG A 2 0.78 8.80 13.83
N TRP A 3 0.57 10.09 13.60
CA TRP A 3 -0.54 10.61 12.81
C TRP A 3 -0.57 10.07 11.37
N LEU A 4 0.57 9.97 10.70
CA LEU A 4 0.62 9.47 9.31
C LEU A 4 0.25 7.98 9.26
N LEU A 5 0.72 7.20 10.23
CA LEU A 5 0.37 5.77 10.36
C LEU A 5 -1.12 5.60 10.71
N PHE A 6 -1.64 6.44 11.60
CA PHE A 6 -3.07 6.50 11.91
C PHE A 6 -3.91 6.80 10.66
N ARG A 7 -3.55 7.86 9.94
CA ARG A 7 -4.21 8.24 8.69
C ARG A 7 -4.18 7.11 7.66
N GLU A 8 -3.02 6.49 7.45
CA GLU A 8 -2.85 5.39 6.51
C GLU A 8 -3.78 4.21 6.84
N ALA A 9 -3.78 3.75 8.10
CA ALA A 9 -4.61 2.64 8.51
C ALA A 9 -6.11 2.98 8.46
N VAL A 10 -6.50 4.15 8.93
CA VAL A 10 -7.91 4.57 8.97
C VAL A 10 -8.50 4.81 7.58
N ILE A 11 -7.77 5.46 6.68
CA ILE A 11 -8.22 5.62 5.29
C ILE A 11 -8.36 4.25 4.62
N THR A 12 -7.40 3.36 4.83
CA THR A 12 -7.43 2.00 4.27
C THR A 12 -8.63 1.20 4.81
N GLY A 13 -8.91 1.29 6.12
CA GLY A 13 -10.04 0.58 6.75
C GLY A 13 -11.39 1.11 6.30
N TYR A 14 -11.59 2.43 6.34
CA TYR A 14 -12.86 3.02 5.94
C TYR A 14 -13.14 2.81 4.46
N THR A 15 -12.17 3.01 3.56
CA THR A 15 -12.39 2.81 2.11
C THR A 15 -12.80 1.39 1.74
N LYS A 16 -12.34 0.37 2.49
CA LYS A 16 -12.81 -1.02 2.33
C LYS A 16 -14.31 -1.17 2.60
N LEU A 17 -14.83 -0.46 3.60
CA LEU A 17 -16.24 -0.57 4.03
C LEU A 17 -17.17 0.47 3.43
N THR A 18 -16.66 1.63 3.02
CA THR A 18 -17.47 2.74 2.47
C THR A 18 -17.63 2.68 0.97
N ARG A 19 -16.81 1.91 0.22
CA ARG A 19 -16.97 1.72 -1.23
C ARG A 19 -18.00 0.65 -1.58
N SER A 20 -18.48 0.69 -2.82
CA SER A 20 -19.51 -0.23 -3.36
C SER A 20 -19.08 -1.71 -3.47
N SER A 21 -17.87 -2.07 -3.02
CA SER A 21 -17.41 -3.46 -3.03
C SER A 21 -18.07 -4.25 -1.88
N TYR A 22 -18.98 -5.16 -2.22
CA TYR A 22 -19.74 -5.95 -1.25
C TYR A 22 -18.89 -6.94 -0.44
N SER A 23 -17.72 -7.36 -0.95
CA SER A 23 -16.94 -8.45 -0.35
C SER A 23 -16.30 -8.11 1.00
N TRP A 24 -15.85 -6.87 1.20
CA TRP A 24 -15.35 -6.41 2.49
C TRP A 24 -16.47 -6.26 3.52
N TRP A 25 -17.67 -5.90 3.04
CA TRP A 25 -18.86 -5.75 3.89
C TRP A 25 -19.43 -7.09 4.34
N ASP A 26 -19.48 -8.08 3.45
CA ASP A 26 -19.91 -9.46 3.72
C ASP A 26 -18.78 -10.33 4.32
N LEU A 27 -17.62 -9.73 4.60
CA LEU A 27 -16.42 -10.41 5.12
C LEU A 27 -15.85 -11.52 4.23
N SER A 28 -16.32 -11.65 3.00
CA SER A 28 -15.84 -12.63 2.01
C SER A 28 -14.60 -12.18 1.23
N ALA A 29 -14.07 -10.99 1.50
CA ALA A 29 -12.93 -10.43 0.75
C ALA A 29 -11.73 -11.39 0.68
N MET A 30 -11.36 -12.04 1.80
CA MET A 30 -10.22 -12.97 1.84
C MET A 30 -10.47 -14.30 1.12
N GLU A 31 -11.72 -14.62 0.75
CA GLU A 31 -12.05 -15.83 -0.04
C GLU A 31 -11.50 -15.76 -1.46
N HIS A 32 -11.28 -14.55 -1.99
CA HIS A 32 -10.76 -14.33 -3.34
C HIS A 32 -9.64 -13.29 -3.39
N TYR A 33 -9.14 -12.84 -2.24
CA TYR A 33 -8.17 -11.74 -2.17
C TYR A 33 -6.87 -12.09 -2.89
N PHE A 34 -6.35 -13.29 -2.65
CA PHE A 34 -5.05 -13.72 -3.13
C PHE A 34 -5.08 -14.10 -4.61
N THR A 35 -6.13 -14.78 -5.06
CA THR A 35 -6.41 -15.01 -6.47
C THR A 35 -6.46 -13.69 -7.26
N ASN A 36 -7.09 -12.65 -6.69
CA ASN A 36 -7.26 -11.36 -7.36
C ASN A 36 -6.03 -10.44 -7.28
N GLN A 37 -5.02 -10.77 -6.46
CA GLN A 37 -3.80 -9.97 -6.38
C GLN A 37 -3.03 -9.99 -7.72
N PRO A 38 -2.46 -8.86 -8.16
CA PRO A 38 -1.67 -8.84 -9.38
C PRO A 38 -0.39 -9.67 -9.32
N LEU A 39 0.27 -9.70 -8.15
CA LEU A 39 1.54 -10.39 -7.96
C LEU A 39 1.55 -11.07 -6.58
N PRO A 40 0.76 -12.15 -6.37
CA PRO A 40 0.71 -12.83 -5.09
C PRO A 40 2.05 -13.51 -4.76
N ALA A 41 2.28 -13.78 -3.49
CA ALA A 41 3.44 -14.52 -3.01
C ALA A 41 3.07 -16.00 -2.76
N PRO A 42 4.03 -16.93 -2.57
CA PRO A 42 3.72 -18.35 -2.36
C PRO A 42 2.74 -18.61 -1.21
N LEU A 43 2.80 -17.82 -0.13
CA LEU A 43 1.94 -17.99 1.04
C LEU A 43 0.46 -17.74 0.71
N ALA A 44 0.17 -16.99 -0.34
CA ALA A 44 -1.17 -16.63 -0.80
C ALA A 44 -2.06 -17.87 -0.99
N TRP A 45 -1.51 -18.92 -1.62
CA TRP A 45 -2.20 -20.20 -1.84
C TRP A 45 -2.56 -20.91 -0.53
N PHE A 46 -1.64 -20.94 0.43
CA PHE A 46 -1.87 -21.56 1.74
C PHE A 46 -2.93 -20.81 2.55
N VAL A 47 -3.04 -19.50 2.38
CA VAL A 47 -4.09 -18.72 3.06
C VAL A 47 -5.44 -19.00 2.40
N GLU A 48 -5.57 -18.87 1.08
CA GLU A 48 -6.86 -18.99 0.36
C GLU A 48 -7.46 -20.41 0.43
N THR A 49 -6.65 -21.44 0.66
CA THR A 49 -7.11 -22.83 0.83
C THR A 49 -7.75 -23.12 2.19
N ASN A 50 -7.70 -22.18 3.15
CA ASN A 50 -8.36 -22.35 4.44
C ASN A 50 -9.90 -22.38 4.33
N PRO A 51 -10.60 -23.03 5.28
CA PRO A 51 -12.05 -22.95 5.37
C PRO A 51 -12.57 -21.51 5.38
N THR A 52 -13.73 -21.27 4.75
CA THR A 52 -14.33 -19.94 4.57
C THR A 52 -14.50 -19.16 5.88
N TRP A 53 -14.84 -19.84 6.99
CA TRP A 53 -14.98 -19.18 8.29
C TRP A 53 -13.64 -18.59 8.80
N ILE A 54 -12.50 -19.21 8.49
CA ILE A 54 -11.16 -18.68 8.83
C ILE A 54 -10.86 -17.45 7.97
N LEU A 55 -11.18 -17.52 6.68
CA LEU A 55 -10.98 -16.40 5.75
C LEU A 55 -11.82 -15.18 6.17
N ARG A 56 -13.08 -15.39 6.53
CA ARG A 56 -13.95 -14.34 7.08
C ARG A 56 -13.42 -13.77 8.39
N LEU A 57 -12.86 -14.62 9.26
CA LEU A 57 -12.19 -14.16 10.47
C LEU A 57 -10.96 -13.29 10.13
N PHE A 58 -10.16 -13.64 9.11
CA PHE A 58 -9.06 -12.79 8.65
C PHE A 58 -9.55 -11.45 8.10
N THR A 59 -10.61 -11.44 7.28
CA THR A 59 -11.21 -10.19 6.79
C THR A 59 -11.69 -9.31 7.95
N ALA A 60 -12.42 -9.88 8.90
CA ALA A 60 -12.89 -9.15 10.08
C ALA A 60 -11.73 -8.64 10.94
N THR A 61 -10.68 -9.45 11.12
CA THR A 61 -9.46 -9.07 11.82
C THR A 61 -8.86 -7.82 11.17
N ILE A 62 -8.61 -7.86 9.85
CA ILE A 62 -8.07 -6.71 9.10
C ILE A 62 -8.95 -5.45 9.29
N VAL A 63 -10.27 -5.59 9.20
CA VAL A 63 -11.21 -4.49 9.44
C VAL A 63 -11.12 -3.97 10.87
N VAL A 64 -11.11 -4.84 11.88
CA VAL A 64 -10.96 -4.46 13.29
C VAL A 64 -9.69 -3.65 13.49
N PHE A 65 -8.60 -4.05 12.83
CA PHE A 65 -7.34 -3.38 13.00
C PHE A 65 -7.29 -2.01 12.33
N ASP A 66 -7.66 -1.94 11.05
CA ASP A 66 -7.61 -0.70 10.30
C ASP A 66 -8.62 0.33 10.83
N VAL A 67 -9.80 -0.12 11.30
CA VAL A 67 -10.87 0.77 11.77
C VAL A 67 -10.81 1.05 13.27
N PHE A 68 -10.55 0.06 14.14
CA PHE A 68 -10.66 0.27 15.60
C PHE A 68 -9.29 0.41 16.27
N VAL A 69 -8.38 -0.53 16.02
CA VAL A 69 -7.06 -0.54 16.69
C VAL A 69 -6.20 0.65 16.26
N SER A 70 -6.37 1.15 15.05
CA SER A 70 -5.71 2.38 14.58
C SER A 70 -5.87 3.55 15.56
N PHE A 71 -7.01 3.71 16.23
CA PHE A 71 -7.20 4.79 17.21
C PHE A 71 -6.27 4.69 18.42
N LEU A 72 -5.79 3.49 18.77
CA LEU A 72 -4.79 3.29 19.83
C LEU A 72 -3.44 3.93 19.49
N PHE A 73 -3.16 4.21 18.22
CA PHE A 73 -1.90 4.84 17.77
C PHE A 73 -1.74 6.26 18.32
N LEU A 74 -2.85 6.90 18.67
CA LEU A 74 -2.91 8.26 19.21
C LEU A 74 -2.83 8.27 20.75
N VAL A 75 -3.01 7.13 21.42
CA VAL A 75 -3.07 7.03 22.88
C VAL A 75 -1.66 6.90 23.46
N PRO A 76 -1.19 7.84 24.31
CA PRO A 76 0.18 7.85 24.81
C PRO A 76 0.41 6.92 26.01
N ILE A 77 -0.15 5.70 25.97
CA ILE A 77 -0.03 4.69 27.05
C ILE A 77 0.91 3.59 26.62
N ARG A 78 1.89 3.27 27.48
CA ARG A 78 2.99 2.34 27.17
C ARG A 78 2.50 0.96 26.69
N GLN A 79 1.52 0.37 27.38
CA GLN A 79 1.00 -0.95 27.02
C GLN A 79 0.33 -0.93 25.63
N LEU A 80 -0.53 0.06 25.39
CA LEU A 80 -1.26 0.20 24.12
C LEU A 80 -0.33 0.51 22.94
N GLN A 81 0.73 1.28 23.19
CA GLN A 81 1.78 1.58 22.22
C GLN A 81 2.54 0.33 21.77
N ILE A 82 2.96 -0.52 22.72
CA ILE A 82 3.65 -1.78 22.41
C ILE A 82 2.70 -2.73 21.67
N PHE A 83 1.45 -2.85 22.13
CA PHE A 83 0.42 -3.66 21.45
C PHE A 83 0.22 -3.19 20.01
N SER A 84 0.03 -1.88 19.81
CA SER A 84 -0.17 -1.28 18.49
C SER A 84 1.03 -1.49 17.56
N PHE A 85 2.26 -1.35 18.09
CA PHE A 85 3.49 -1.61 17.34
C PHE A 85 3.59 -3.05 16.88
N VAL A 86 3.51 -4.01 17.83
CA VAL A 86 3.64 -5.44 17.54
C VAL A 86 2.62 -5.85 16.50
N PHE A 87 1.38 -5.38 16.65
CA PHE A 87 0.33 -5.75 15.73
C PHE A 87 0.53 -5.16 14.32
N LYS A 88 0.83 -3.86 14.21
CA LYS A 88 1.05 -3.23 12.90
C LYS A 88 2.27 -3.82 12.20
N PHE A 89 3.31 -4.18 12.96
CA PHE A 89 4.46 -4.92 12.45
C PHE A 89 4.06 -6.28 11.89
N LEU A 90 3.32 -7.10 12.65
CA LEU A 90 2.91 -8.45 12.24
C LEU A 90 2.00 -8.41 11.00
N MET A 91 1.09 -7.45 10.91
CA MET A 91 0.23 -7.27 9.72
C MET A 91 1.06 -7.01 8.47
N HIS A 92 1.95 -6.02 8.51
CA HIS A 92 2.75 -5.66 7.33
C HIS A 92 3.80 -6.73 7.00
N ALA A 93 4.33 -7.43 8.00
CA ALA A 93 5.17 -8.61 7.78
C ALA A 93 4.40 -9.72 7.08
N ASN A 94 3.17 -10.02 7.52
CA ASN A 94 2.29 -11.01 6.88
C ASN A 94 1.93 -10.60 5.44
N MET A 95 1.58 -9.33 5.21
CA MET A 95 1.30 -8.81 3.87
C MET A 95 2.52 -8.89 2.94
N MET A 96 3.75 -8.81 3.48
CA MET A 96 4.97 -8.93 2.70
C MET A 96 5.18 -10.35 2.19
N VAL A 97 4.92 -11.35 3.03
CA VAL A 97 5.10 -12.77 2.65
C VAL A 97 3.91 -13.34 1.89
N SER A 98 2.74 -12.68 1.90
CA SER A 98 1.52 -13.15 1.24
C SER A 98 1.16 -12.40 -0.05
N GLY A 99 1.43 -11.09 -0.16
CA GLY A 99 0.93 -10.28 -1.28
C GLY A 99 1.95 -9.37 -1.99
N ASN A 100 3.25 -9.47 -1.67
CA ASN A 100 4.32 -8.71 -2.33
C ASN A 100 4.07 -7.19 -2.49
N TYR A 101 3.54 -6.48 -1.49
CA TYR A 101 3.33 -5.02 -1.59
C TYR A 101 4.63 -4.19 -1.57
N GLY A 102 5.79 -4.82 -1.76
CA GLY A 102 7.05 -4.15 -2.00
C GLY A 102 7.46 -3.15 -0.91
N THR A 103 7.99 -2.00 -1.35
CA THR A 103 8.45 -0.91 -0.47
C THR A 103 7.37 -0.39 0.49
N TYR A 104 6.08 -0.52 0.16
CA TYR A 104 5.00 -0.04 1.02
C TYR A 104 4.95 -0.77 2.38
N ASN A 105 5.09 -2.10 2.40
CA ASN A 105 5.11 -2.86 3.65
C ASN A 105 6.31 -2.45 4.52
N ILE A 106 7.47 -2.29 3.88
CA ILE A 106 8.71 -1.90 4.57
C ILE A 106 8.55 -0.50 5.18
N LEU A 107 8.06 0.47 4.41
CA LEU A 107 7.84 1.84 4.88
C LEU A 107 6.83 1.87 6.04
N SER A 108 5.78 1.05 5.97
CA SER A 108 4.78 0.96 7.03
C SER A 108 5.33 0.33 8.31
N ILE A 109 6.20 -0.69 8.18
CA ILE A 109 6.96 -1.25 9.31
C ILE A 109 7.84 -0.17 9.94
N VAL A 110 8.60 0.60 9.14
CA VAL A 110 9.45 1.69 9.62
C VAL A 110 8.62 2.74 10.37
N LEU A 111 7.49 3.16 9.79
CA LEU A 111 6.57 4.10 10.44
C LEU A 111 6.01 3.57 11.76
N SER A 112 5.80 2.24 11.86
CA SER A 112 5.29 1.62 13.09
C SER A 112 6.25 1.78 14.28
N PHE A 113 7.57 1.90 14.07
CA PHE A 113 8.52 2.16 15.16
C PHE A 113 8.23 3.46 15.91
N ALA A 114 7.57 4.44 15.28
CA ALA A 114 7.13 5.66 15.95
C ALA A 114 6.10 5.42 17.06
N LEU A 115 5.48 4.23 17.10
CA LEU A 115 4.57 3.82 18.17
C LEU A 115 5.33 3.40 19.44
N LEU A 116 6.59 2.99 19.34
CA LEU A 116 7.33 2.49 20.51
C LEU A 116 7.49 3.59 21.58
N PRO A 117 7.24 3.26 22.86
CA PRO A 117 7.46 4.18 23.96
C PRO A 117 8.96 4.37 24.22
N PRO A 118 9.39 5.55 24.70
CA PRO A 118 10.76 5.72 25.18
C PRO A 118 11.09 4.73 26.31
N PRO A 119 12.37 4.39 26.51
CA PRO A 119 12.79 3.51 27.59
C PRO A 119 12.34 4.08 28.95
N PRO A 120 11.96 3.22 29.91
CA PRO A 120 11.63 3.68 31.25
C PRO A 120 12.87 4.35 31.88
N PRO A 121 12.70 5.42 32.66
CA PRO A 121 13.82 6.04 33.36
C PRO A 121 14.47 5.02 34.31
N PRO A 122 15.79 5.10 34.54
CA PRO A 122 16.49 4.20 35.45
C PRO A 122 15.86 4.25 36.85
N PRO A 123 15.84 3.13 37.59
CA PRO A 123 15.23 3.07 38.91
C PRO A 123 15.92 4.07 39.84
N SER A 124 15.22 5.14 40.22
CA SER A 124 15.75 6.11 41.18
C SER A 124 15.45 5.66 42.61
N LYS A 125 16.49 5.62 43.46
CA LYS A 125 16.39 5.18 44.87
C LYS A 125 15.46 6.05 45.75
N LYS A 126 14.96 7.19 45.24
CA LYS A 126 14.16 8.18 45.99
C LYS A 126 12.67 8.27 45.61
N ARG A 127 12.15 7.43 44.70
CA ARG A 127 10.73 7.47 44.34
C ARG A 127 9.87 6.79 45.42
N LYS A 128 9.07 7.58 46.15
CA LYS A 128 8.07 7.07 47.12
C LYS A 128 7.18 6.01 46.45
N ARG A 129 7.23 4.78 47.00
CA ARG A 129 6.56 3.55 46.52
C ARG A 129 5.06 3.73 46.25
N ASP A 130 4.38 4.59 47.01
CA ASP A 130 2.93 4.82 46.90
C ASP A 130 2.54 5.62 45.64
N SER A 131 3.30 6.69 45.32
CA SER A 131 3.09 7.50 44.10
C SER A 131 3.25 6.71 42.80
N PHE A 132 4.13 5.70 42.82
CA PHE A 132 4.39 4.84 41.68
C PHE A 132 3.27 3.83 41.46
N THR A 133 2.67 3.34 42.56
CA THR A 133 1.55 2.40 42.54
C THR A 133 0.27 3.08 42.04
N CYS A 134 -0.07 4.26 42.54
CA CYS A 134 -1.24 5.02 42.05
C CYS A 134 -1.13 5.37 40.55
N ARG A 135 0.04 5.79 40.07
CA ARG A 135 0.24 6.10 38.65
C ARG A 135 0.12 4.86 37.76
N LYS A 136 0.62 3.71 38.21
CA LYS A 136 0.45 2.43 37.51
C LYS A 136 -1.01 1.99 37.50
N ALA A 137 -1.70 2.08 38.64
CA ALA A 137 -3.12 1.74 38.75
C ALA A 137 -3.98 2.61 37.82
N ALA A 138 -3.76 3.92 37.82
CA ALA A 138 -4.44 4.84 36.91
C ALA A 138 -4.15 4.50 35.43
N SER A 139 -2.89 4.20 35.07
CA SER A 139 -2.54 3.77 33.71
C SER A 139 -3.28 2.50 33.30
N TRP A 140 -3.39 1.51 34.19
CA TRP A 140 -4.13 0.27 33.94
C TRP A 140 -5.63 0.52 33.82
N ALA A 141 -6.21 1.35 34.70
CA ALA A 141 -7.62 1.72 34.63
C ALA A 141 -7.97 2.39 33.29
N VAL A 142 -7.15 3.36 32.84
CA VAL A 142 -7.35 4.00 31.53
C VAL A 142 -7.16 3.00 30.39
N THR A 143 -6.17 2.10 30.48
CA THR A 143 -5.96 1.04 29.49
C THR A 143 -7.20 0.16 29.34
N LEU A 144 -7.76 -0.29 30.47
CA LEU A 144 -8.97 -1.12 30.50
C LEU A 144 -10.17 -0.35 29.95
N ALA A 145 -10.35 0.92 30.31
CA ALA A 145 -11.42 1.75 29.78
C ALA A 145 -11.35 1.91 28.25
N VAL A 146 -10.15 2.20 27.71
CA VAL A 146 -9.94 2.34 26.27
C VAL A 146 -10.21 1.02 25.55
N LEU A 147 -9.71 -0.11 26.07
CA LEU A 147 -9.96 -1.42 25.50
C LEU A 147 -11.44 -1.82 25.59
N ALA A 148 -12.14 -1.46 26.67
CA ALA A 148 -13.57 -1.72 26.82
C ALA A 148 -14.40 -0.96 25.78
N VAL A 149 -14.10 0.34 25.56
CA VAL A 149 -14.75 1.14 24.50
C VAL A 149 -14.48 0.55 23.11
N MET A 150 -13.23 0.14 22.85
CA MET A 150 -12.86 -0.50 21.59
C MET A 150 -13.60 -1.84 21.39
N CYS A 151 -13.63 -2.69 22.41
CA CYS A 151 -14.34 -3.97 22.37
C CYS A 151 -15.85 -3.78 22.20
N TYR A 152 -16.44 -2.78 22.85
CA TYR A 152 -17.83 -2.40 22.64
C TYR A 152 -18.07 -1.98 21.18
N GLY A 153 -17.19 -1.15 20.61
CA GLY A 153 -17.24 -0.79 19.19
C GLY A 153 -17.24 -2.01 18.27
N VAL A 154 -16.28 -2.93 18.46
CA VAL A 154 -16.21 -4.17 17.69
C VAL A 154 -17.47 -5.02 17.88
N TRP A 155 -17.95 -5.17 19.12
CA TRP A 155 -19.17 -5.90 19.43
C TRP A 155 -20.39 -5.31 18.71
N THR A 156 -20.56 -4.00 18.73
CA THR A 156 -21.69 -3.33 18.06
C THR A 156 -21.68 -3.50 16.54
N VAL A 157 -20.50 -3.53 15.92
CA VAL A 157 -20.37 -3.66 14.47
C VAL A 157 -20.53 -5.10 14.01
N PHE A 158 -19.90 -6.06 14.70
CA PHE A 158 -19.84 -7.47 14.28
C PHE A 158 -20.88 -8.38 14.96
N GLY A 159 -21.57 -7.91 16.00
CA GLY A 159 -22.62 -8.66 16.71
C GLY A 159 -22.23 -10.10 17.03
N LEU A 160 -21.23 -10.28 17.89
CA LEU A 160 -20.57 -11.56 18.23
C LEU A 160 -21.46 -12.56 19.02
N HIS A 161 -22.78 -12.52 18.84
CA HIS A 161 -23.75 -13.33 19.59
C HIS A 161 -23.76 -14.80 19.14
N ASP A 162 -23.60 -15.06 17.84
CA ASP A 162 -23.82 -16.37 17.23
C ASP A 162 -22.52 -17.21 17.10
N GLY A 163 -21.41 -16.75 17.67
CA GLY A 163 -20.08 -17.38 17.60
C GLY A 163 -19.23 -16.96 16.39
N LEU A 164 -17.98 -17.44 16.33
CA LEU A 164 -17.01 -17.00 15.30
C LEU A 164 -17.32 -17.48 13.87
N LYS A 165 -18.08 -18.57 13.71
CA LYS A 165 -18.39 -19.15 12.39
C LYS A 165 -19.45 -18.39 11.61
N SER A 166 -20.30 -17.64 12.31
CA SER A 166 -21.44 -16.86 11.80
C SER A 166 -21.15 -15.36 11.80
N LEU A 167 -19.86 -14.99 11.82
CA LEU A 167 -19.40 -13.61 11.87
C LEU A 167 -19.93 -12.80 10.68
N ARG A 168 -20.55 -11.65 10.96
CA ARG A 168 -21.12 -10.74 9.97
C ARG A 168 -21.10 -9.31 10.49
N ILE A 169 -21.16 -8.32 9.60
CA ILE A 169 -21.40 -6.93 10.01
C ILE A 169 -22.91 -6.76 10.21
N VAL A 170 -23.33 -6.44 11.43
CA VAL A 170 -24.76 -6.37 11.82
C VAL A 170 -25.36 -4.99 11.54
N ILE A 171 -24.57 -3.94 11.67
CA ILE A 171 -25.05 -2.58 11.41
C ILE A 171 -25.22 -2.34 9.91
N PRO A 172 -26.17 -1.51 9.47
CA PRO A 172 -26.31 -1.16 8.07
C PRO A 172 -25.23 -0.16 7.62
N ARG A 173 -24.87 -0.19 6.34
CA ARG A 173 -23.75 0.61 5.79
C ARG A 173 -23.90 2.11 5.96
N HIS A 174 -25.10 2.65 5.77
CA HIS A 174 -25.36 4.08 5.99
C HIS A 174 -25.12 4.50 7.45
N ALA A 175 -25.47 3.64 8.42
CA ALA A 175 -25.22 3.91 9.83
C ALA A 175 -23.72 3.88 10.14
N PHE A 176 -22.99 2.91 9.59
CA PHE A 176 -21.52 2.86 9.70
C PHE A 176 -20.86 4.13 9.17
N VAL A 177 -21.26 4.59 7.98
CA VAL A 177 -20.74 5.85 7.39
C VAL A 177 -21.04 7.05 8.29
N ALA A 178 -22.24 7.13 8.86
CA ALA A 178 -22.60 8.20 9.80
C ALA A 178 -21.75 8.15 11.08
N TYR A 179 -21.48 6.96 11.63
CA TYR A 179 -20.59 6.79 12.77
C TYR A 179 -19.15 7.17 12.42
N ALA A 180 -18.63 6.72 11.29
CA ALA A 180 -17.30 7.07 10.79
C ALA A 180 -17.14 8.60 10.69
N ARG A 181 -18.13 9.29 10.10
CA ARG A 181 -18.16 10.74 10.00
C ARG A 181 -18.08 11.41 11.37
N ARG A 182 -18.89 10.94 12.33
CA ARG A 182 -18.91 11.47 13.71
C ARG A 182 -17.59 11.23 14.45
N VAL A 183 -17.02 10.02 14.35
CA VAL A 183 -15.75 9.67 14.99
C VAL A 183 -14.62 10.53 14.43
N MET A 184 -14.56 10.72 13.11
CA MET A 184 -13.53 11.54 12.47
C MET A 184 -13.67 13.03 12.80
N PHE A 185 -14.90 13.53 12.92
CA PHE A 185 -15.17 14.90 13.36
C PHE A 185 -14.53 15.21 14.72
N TYR A 186 -14.57 14.27 15.68
CA TYR A 186 -13.90 14.44 16.98
C TYR A 186 -12.41 14.11 16.97
N THR A 187 -11.99 13.13 16.16
CA THR A 187 -10.60 12.65 16.18
C THR A 187 -9.62 13.66 15.63
N ILE A 188 -9.99 14.39 14.57
CA ILE A 188 -9.14 15.42 13.96
C ILE A 188 -8.75 16.51 14.99
N PRO A 189 -9.69 17.21 15.66
CA PRO A 189 -9.34 18.24 16.63
C PRO A 189 -8.59 17.67 17.85
N ILE A 190 -8.96 16.49 18.35
CA ILE A 190 -8.22 15.83 19.45
C ILE A 190 -6.77 15.58 19.04
N SER A 191 -6.55 15.10 17.81
CA SER A 191 -5.20 14.84 17.29
C SER A 191 -4.40 16.12 17.10
N THR A 192 -5.03 17.20 16.65
CA THR A 192 -4.41 18.53 16.56
C THR A 192 -3.97 19.03 17.94
N LEU A 193 -4.82 18.91 18.96
CA LEU A 193 -4.50 19.28 20.33
C LEU A 193 -3.34 18.46 20.89
N LEU A 194 -3.34 17.13 20.67
CA LEU A 194 -2.24 16.25 21.04
C LEU A 194 -0.94 16.64 20.34
N PHE A 195 -1.01 16.98 19.04
CA PHE A 195 0.15 17.41 18.27
C PHE A 195 0.73 18.73 18.81
N ILE A 196 -0.11 19.73 19.08
CA ILE A 196 0.31 21.00 19.71
C ILE A 196 0.94 20.74 21.08
N PHE A 197 0.31 19.89 21.91
CA PHE A 197 0.87 19.50 23.21
C PHE A 197 2.24 18.86 23.08
N THR A 198 2.47 17.99 22.07
CA THR A 198 3.79 17.40 21.83
C THR A 198 4.85 18.45 21.47
N ILE A 199 4.52 19.45 20.66
CA ILE A 199 5.43 20.55 20.32
C ILE A 199 5.78 21.36 21.58
N ILE A 200 4.77 21.71 22.38
CA ILE A 200 4.97 22.47 23.63
C ILE A 200 5.87 21.71 24.59
N THR A 201 5.62 20.42 24.82
CA THR A 201 6.47 19.60 25.71
C THR A 201 7.90 19.45 25.19
N ALA A 202 8.09 19.38 23.86
CA ALA A 202 9.43 19.34 23.26
C ALA A 202 10.16 20.67 23.45
N ALA A 203 9.48 21.80 23.26
CA ALA A 203 10.04 23.13 23.49
C ALA A 203 10.46 23.32 24.97
N PHE A 204 9.63 22.89 25.92
CA PHE A 204 9.98 22.94 27.35
C PHE A 204 11.21 22.08 27.68
N ARG A 205 11.38 20.92 27.04
CA ARG A 205 12.58 20.08 27.22
C ARG A 205 13.83 20.74 26.66
N ALA A 206 13.73 21.33 25.47
CA ALA A 206 14.85 22.07 24.86
C ALA A 206 15.30 23.26 25.74
N LEU A 207 14.34 23.99 26.34
CA LEU A 207 14.64 25.08 27.28
C LEU A 207 15.33 24.61 28.57
N GLY A 208 15.09 23.36 28.97
CA GLY A 208 15.72 22.71 30.13
C GLY A 208 17.14 22.19 29.89
N ALA A 209 17.66 22.25 28.66
CA ALA A 209 19.01 21.77 28.35
C ALA A 209 20.09 22.57 29.10
N ARG A 210 21.19 21.91 29.48
CA ARG A 210 22.31 22.57 30.16
C ARG A 210 23.24 23.25 29.15
N GLY A 211 23.55 24.51 29.39
CA GLY A 211 24.42 25.33 28.53
C GLY A 211 23.66 26.05 27.42
N CYS A 212 24.10 27.27 27.09
CA CYS A 212 23.44 28.13 26.09
C CYS A 212 23.44 27.48 24.69
N MET A 213 24.56 26.89 24.29
CA MET A 213 24.72 26.28 22.97
C MET A 213 23.79 25.08 22.76
N ASN A 214 23.68 24.19 23.75
CA ASN A 214 22.76 23.04 23.68
C ASN A 214 21.30 23.49 23.64
N LYS A 215 20.93 24.53 24.41
CA LYS A 215 19.57 25.11 24.32
C LYS A 215 19.27 25.64 22.93
N MET A 216 20.20 26.36 22.30
CA MET A 216 20.01 26.88 20.95
C MET A 216 19.89 25.73 19.92
N LEU A 217 20.76 24.72 20.01
CA LEU A 217 20.71 23.55 19.14
C LEU A 217 19.41 22.77 19.31
N ASP A 218 19.00 22.47 20.53
CA ASP A 218 17.75 21.75 20.80
C ASP A 218 16.52 22.56 20.35
N LEU A 219 16.50 23.88 20.59
CA LEU A 219 15.40 24.75 20.15
C LEU A 219 15.31 24.83 18.62
N SER A 220 16.45 24.98 17.93
CA SER A 220 16.48 24.97 16.47
C SER A 220 16.03 23.63 15.89
N GLY A 221 16.42 22.52 16.52
CA GLY A 221 15.93 21.18 16.18
C GLY A 221 14.41 21.05 16.37
N VAL A 222 13.87 21.52 17.51
CA VAL A 222 12.43 21.53 17.77
C VAL A 222 11.70 22.39 16.74
N LEU A 223 12.21 23.57 16.40
CA LEU A 223 11.62 24.46 15.41
C LEU A 223 11.56 23.79 14.03
N LEU A 224 12.68 23.23 13.57
CA LEU A 224 12.80 22.58 12.27
C LEU A 224 11.88 21.37 12.16
N VAL A 225 11.89 20.47 13.15
CA VAL A 225 11.06 19.26 13.15
C VAL A 225 9.58 19.62 13.29
N SER A 226 9.23 20.64 14.08
CA SER A 226 7.85 21.10 14.23
C SER A 226 7.33 21.71 12.93
N LEU A 227 8.12 22.51 12.22
CA LEU A 227 7.72 23.10 10.94
C LEU A 227 7.47 22.03 9.87
N LEU A 228 8.37 21.04 9.75
CA LEU A 228 8.17 19.89 8.88
C LEU A 228 6.95 19.06 9.30
N GLY A 229 6.79 18.84 10.60
CA GLY A 229 5.67 18.11 11.18
C GLY A 229 4.31 18.78 10.91
N ILE A 230 4.24 20.11 11.05
CA ILE A 230 3.05 20.92 10.75
C ILE A 230 2.72 20.81 9.27
N GLY A 231 3.70 21.01 8.38
CA GLY A 231 3.49 20.89 6.93
C GLY A 231 2.93 19.52 6.54
N LEU A 232 3.52 18.44 7.05
CA LEU A 232 3.05 17.08 6.82
C LEU A 232 1.66 16.81 7.43
N PHE A 233 1.40 17.29 8.65
CA PHE A 233 0.11 17.12 9.32
C PHE A 233 -0.99 17.81 8.52
N VAL A 234 -0.81 19.10 8.19
CA VAL A 234 -1.78 19.91 7.42
C VAL A 234 -2.00 19.34 6.03
N ALA A 235 -0.93 19.00 5.30
CA ALA A 235 -1.02 18.43 3.94
C ALA A 235 -1.78 17.10 3.90
N SER A 236 -1.80 16.37 5.02
CA SER A 236 -2.43 15.06 5.14
C SER A 236 -3.90 15.10 5.56
N LEU A 237 -4.42 16.26 5.99
CA LEU A 237 -5.81 16.43 6.44
C LEU A 237 -6.83 16.30 5.29
N PRO A 238 -6.67 16.92 4.10
CA PRO A 238 -7.68 16.83 3.05
C PRO A 238 -7.97 15.41 2.55
N PRO A 239 -6.96 14.54 2.33
CA PRO A 239 -7.23 13.14 1.99
C PRO A 239 -8.02 12.38 3.07
N LEU A 240 -7.83 12.75 4.35
CA LEU A 240 -8.54 12.13 5.47
C LEU A 240 -9.96 12.69 5.64
N SER A 241 -10.22 13.93 5.24
CA SER A 241 -11.58 14.49 5.28
C SER A 241 -12.44 13.97 4.13
N ASN A 242 -11.86 13.55 3.02
CA ASN A 242 -12.59 13.10 1.82
C ASN A 242 -12.69 11.56 1.77
N LEU A 243 -13.21 10.95 2.85
CA LEU A 243 -13.37 9.50 3.00
C LEU A 243 -14.44 8.88 2.07
N GLU A 244 -15.25 9.71 1.40
CA GLU A 244 -16.32 9.30 0.50
C GLU A 244 -16.43 10.26 -0.70
N ASP A 245 -16.86 9.76 -1.86
CA ASP A 245 -17.09 10.55 -3.07
C ASP A 245 -18.34 11.46 -2.95
N THR A 246 -19.13 11.33 -1.87
CA THR A 246 -20.37 12.08 -1.58
C THR A 246 -20.20 13.27 -0.63
N GLY A 247 -18.98 13.58 -0.18
CA GLY A 247 -18.70 14.84 0.53
C GLY A 247 -17.62 14.77 1.61
N SER A 248 -17.14 15.94 2.03
CA SER A 248 -16.15 16.05 3.10
C SER A 248 -16.76 15.75 4.47
N VAL A 249 -16.07 14.89 5.24
CA VAL A 249 -16.42 14.53 6.62
C VAL A 249 -16.23 15.70 7.58
N VAL A 250 -15.27 16.58 7.27
CA VAL A 250 -14.97 17.81 8.01
C VAL A 250 -14.72 18.94 7.00
N LEU A 251 -15.35 20.10 7.24
CA LEU A 251 -15.08 21.33 6.50
C LEU A 251 -13.72 21.89 6.96
N LEU A 252 -12.71 21.75 6.09
CA LEU A 252 -11.38 22.31 6.34
C LEU A 252 -11.30 23.75 5.82
N PRO A 253 -10.54 24.65 6.48
CA PRO A 253 -10.27 25.99 5.97
C PRO A 253 -9.59 25.95 4.59
N ARG A 254 -9.83 26.98 3.76
CA ARG A 254 -9.23 27.09 2.41
C ARG A 254 -7.69 27.02 2.44
N SER A 255 -7.07 27.62 3.45
CA SER A 255 -5.61 27.59 3.64
C SER A 255 -5.04 26.18 3.74
N VAL A 256 -5.77 25.22 4.31
CA VAL A 256 -5.34 23.82 4.41
C VAL A 256 -5.29 23.18 3.02
N HIS A 257 -6.27 23.48 2.16
CA HIS A 257 -6.29 22.98 0.78
C HIS A 257 -5.17 23.61 -0.08
N GLU A 258 -4.89 24.91 0.09
CA GLU A 258 -3.80 25.59 -0.61
C GLU A 258 -2.43 25.01 -0.24
N ILE A 259 -2.17 24.81 1.06
CA ILE A 259 -0.92 24.18 1.54
C ILE A 259 -0.79 22.75 1.01
N SER A 260 -1.88 21.97 1.03
CA SER A 260 -1.89 20.61 0.48
C SER A 260 -1.62 20.62 -1.03
N ALA A 261 -2.21 21.55 -1.78
CA ALA A 261 -1.98 21.69 -3.21
C ALA A 261 -0.52 22.08 -3.51
N ALA A 262 0.07 23.00 -2.74
CA ALA A 262 1.48 23.39 -2.88
C ALA A 262 2.45 22.24 -2.57
N LEU A 263 2.11 21.36 -1.62
CA LEU A 263 2.94 20.21 -1.23
C LEU A 263 2.67 18.95 -2.08
N LYS A 264 1.63 18.95 -2.93
CA LYS A 264 1.24 17.81 -3.78
C LYS A 264 2.38 17.30 -4.69
N PRO A 265 3.21 18.15 -5.33
CA PRO A 265 4.32 17.70 -6.17
C PRO A 265 5.42 16.94 -5.41
N LEU A 266 5.51 17.12 -4.08
CA LEU A 266 6.50 16.44 -3.26
C LEU A 266 6.10 14.99 -2.90
N HIS A 267 4.86 14.59 -3.20
CA HIS A 267 4.33 13.25 -2.91
C HIS A 267 4.43 12.82 -1.44
N LEU A 268 4.47 13.77 -0.50
CA LEU A 268 4.70 13.52 0.93
C LEU A 268 3.44 13.05 1.69
N ALA A 269 2.29 13.64 1.36
CA ALA A 269 1.02 13.42 2.08
C ALA A 269 -0.16 13.16 1.12
N ASN A 270 0.15 12.82 -0.13
CA ASN A 270 -0.85 12.58 -1.16
C ASN A 270 -1.79 11.43 -0.78
N ASP A 271 -2.90 11.34 -1.49
CA ASP A 271 -3.79 10.19 -1.39
C ASP A 271 -2.98 8.91 -1.67
N TYR A 272 -3.04 7.97 -0.72
CA TYR A 272 -2.43 6.64 -0.85
C TYR A 272 -3.18 5.73 -1.84
N ARG A 273 -4.12 6.32 -2.61
CA ARG A 273 -4.70 5.70 -3.80
C ARG A 273 -3.60 5.63 -4.86
N TYR A 274 -2.67 4.70 -4.67
CA TYR A 274 -1.53 4.40 -5.55
C TYR A 274 -1.98 4.06 -6.98
N TYR A 275 -3.27 3.79 -7.15
CA TYR A 275 -3.93 3.56 -8.42
C TYR A 275 -4.91 4.71 -8.62
N HIS A 276 -4.81 5.39 -9.77
CA HIS A 276 -5.80 6.37 -10.19
C HIS A 276 -7.22 5.84 -9.91
N GLU A 277 -8.16 6.74 -9.66
CA GLU A 277 -9.55 6.39 -9.36
C GLU A 277 -10.12 5.34 -10.33
N HIS A 278 -9.69 5.43 -11.60
CA HIS A 278 -9.96 4.50 -12.69
C HIS A 278 -9.44 3.06 -12.49
N ASP A 279 -8.28 2.89 -11.84
CA ASP A 279 -7.60 1.61 -11.59
C ASP A 279 -7.81 1.11 -10.14
N SER A 280 -8.31 1.97 -9.25
CA SER A 280 -8.61 1.61 -7.86
C SER A 280 -9.64 0.48 -7.74
N ASN A 281 -10.48 0.33 -8.77
CA ASN A 281 -11.41 -0.78 -8.91
C ASN A 281 -10.71 -2.13 -9.10
N VAL A 282 -9.52 -2.19 -9.72
CA VAL A 282 -8.85 -3.46 -10.05
C VAL A 282 -8.31 -4.15 -8.80
N LEU A 283 -7.88 -3.38 -7.80
CA LEU A 283 -7.30 -3.93 -6.55
C LEU A 283 -8.27 -3.99 -5.37
N MET A 284 -9.36 -3.23 -5.42
CA MET A 284 -10.41 -3.23 -4.40
C MET A 284 -11.59 -4.14 -4.77
N LYS A 285 -11.79 -4.44 -6.06
CA LYS A 285 -12.72 -5.50 -6.49
C LYS A 285 -12.03 -6.83 -6.25
N THR A 286 -12.69 -7.67 -5.47
CA THR A 286 -12.32 -9.08 -5.33
C THR A 286 -13.43 -9.90 -6.02
N PRO A 287 -13.49 -9.89 -7.37
CA PRO A 287 -14.50 -10.65 -8.08
C PRO A 287 -14.39 -12.14 -7.71
N ALA A 288 -15.53 -12.79 -7.52
CA ALA A 288 -15.58 -14.23 -7.23
C ALA A 288 -15.11 -15.07 -8.43
N GLU A 289 -15.18 -14.50 -9.64
CA GLU A 289 -14.76 -15.16 -10.87
C GLU A 289 -13.24 -15.27 -11.00
N GLY A 290 -12.46 -14.52 -10.22
CA GLY A 290 -11.00 -14.50 -10.27
C GLY A 290 -10.42 -13.38 -11.14
N ARG A 291 -9.11 -13.43 -11.36
CA ARG A 291 -8.34 -12.31 -11.90
C ARG A 291 -8.23 -12.35 -13.41
N SER A 292 -8.52 -11.24 -14.08
CA SER A 292 -8.17 -11.02 -15.48
C SER A 292 -6.66 -11.01 -15.67
N THR A 293 -6.11 -11.80 -16.59
CA THR A 293 -4.68 -11.73 -16.95
C THR A 293 -4.50 -11.94 -18.45
N LEU A 294 -3.61 -11.14 -19.02
CA LEU A 294 -3.27 -11.18 -20.44
C LEU A 294 -2.09 -12.14 -20.65
N VAL A 295 -2.26 -13.08 -21.57
CA VAL A 295 -1.21 -14.00 -22.02
C VAL A 295 -0.77 -13.56 -23.42
N LEU A 296 0.49 -13.16 -23.53
CA LEU A 296 1.11 -12.80 -24.80
C LEU A 296 1.60 -14.09 -25.47
N GLU A 297 1.30 -14.22 -26.75
CA GLU A 297 1.80 -15.33 -27.57
C GLU A 297 2.53 -14.78 -28.79
N GLY A 298 3.74 -15.28 -29.02
CA GLY A 298 4.57 -14.95 -30.18
C GLY A 298 4.56 -16.06 -31.22
N ALA A 299 4.67 -15.70 -32.50
CA ALA A 299 4.84 -16.63 -33.61
C ALA A 299 5.72 -16.04 -34.72
N MET A 300 6.27 -16.91 -35.56
CA MET A 300 7.00 -16.51 -36.78
C MET A 300 6.07 -16.30 -37.99
N ASN A 301 4.93 -17.00 -38.01
CA ASN A 301 3.91 -16.88 -39.05
C ASN A 301 2.57 -16.46 -38.41
N GLU A 302 1.68 -15.86 -39.19
CA GLU A 302 0.36 -15.41 -38.74
C GLU A 302 -0.52 -16.55 -38.20
N ASN A 303 -0.35 -17.76 -38.75
CA ASN A 303 -1.13 -18.94 -38.33
C ASN A 303 -0.47 -19.76 -37.20
N GLY A 304 0.71 -19.33 -36.70
CA GLY A 304 1.48 -20.06 -35.69
C GLY A 304 2.62 -20.91 -36.26
N PRO A 305 3.18 -21.85 -35.48
CA PRO A 305 2.82 -22.21 -34.12
C PRO A 305 3.01 -21.04 -33.14
N TRP A 306 2.07 -20.89 -32.22
CA TRP A 306 2.07 -19.84 -31.21
C TRP A 306 2.72 -20.34 -29.92
N LYS A 307 3.61 -19.54 -29.36
CA LYS A 307 4.30 -19.84 -28.09
C LYS A 307 4.07 -18.73 -27.09
N GLU A 308 3.72 -19.10 -25.86
CA GLU A 308 3.52 -18.15 -24.77
C GLU A 308 4.83 -17.42 -24.42
N LEU A 309 4.74 -16.10 -24.33
CA LEU A 309 5.80 -15.21 -23.86
C LEU A 309 5.54 -14.94 -22.38
N SER A 310 6.35 -15.53 -21.51
CA SER A 310 6.10 -15.45 -20.06
C SER A 310 6.90 -14.36 -19.39
N PHE A 311 6.30 -13.65 -18.44
CA PHE A 311 6.99 -12.63 -17.64
C PHE A 311 7.62 -13.25 -16.40
N TYR A 312 8.57 -12.56 -15.74
CA TYR A 312 9.29 -13.11 -14.59
C TYR A 312 8.40 -13.32 -13.36
N HIS A 313 7.45 -12.43 -13.11
CA HIS A 313 6.66 -12.42 -11.87
C HIS A 313 5.16 -12.57 -12.10
N VAL A 314 4.66 -12.32 -13.32
CA VAL A 314 3.25 -12.56 -13.64
C VAL A 314 2.94 -14.05 -13.54
N PRO A 315 1.86 -14.45 -12.84
CA PRO A 315 1.37 -15.83 -12.89
C PRO A 315 0.58 -16.05 -14.20
N ASP A 316 1.32 -16.35 -15.26
CA ASP A 316 0.80 -16.59 -16.62
C ASP A 316 0.85 -18.07 -17.04
N ARG A 317 1.78 -18.86 -16.48
CA ARG A 317 1.82 -20.32 -16.62
C ARG A 317 1.13 -21.02 -15.46
N LEU A 318 0.50 -22.16 -15.74
CA LEU A 318 -0.24 -22.94 -14.75
C LEU A 318 0.65 -23.52 -13.65
N GLU A 319 1.85 -23.99 -14.02
CA GLU A 319 2.83 -24.60 -13.10
C GLU A 319 3.69 -23.57 -12.35
N LYS A 320 3.56 -22.28 -12.69
CA LYS A 320 4.43 -21.24 -12.14
C LYS A 320 4.02 -20.88 -10.73
N ILE A 321 4.92 -21.18 -9.78
CA ILE A 321 4.78 -20.75 -8.40
C ILE A 321 4.79 -19.21 -8.33
N PRO A 322 3.90 -18.59 -7.53
CA PRO A 322 3.99 -17.16 -7.28
C PRO A 322 5.37 -16.81 -6.68
N THR A 323 6.01 -15.75 -7.15
CA THR A 323 7.38 -15.39 -6.71
C THR A 323 7.36 -14.43 -5.53
N ILE A 324 8.40 -14.46 -4.68
CA ILE A 324 8.62 -13.40 -3.68
C ILE A 324 9.36 -12.22 -4.35
N ILE A 325 8.80 -11.02 -4.23
CA ILE A 325 9.34 -9.79 -4.83
C ILE A 325 9.82 -8.88 -3.71
N PRO A 326 11.12 -8.83 -3.42
CA PRO A 326 11.64 -7.89 -2.43
C PRO A 326 11.57 -6.46 -3.01
N GLY A 327 11.09 -5.50 -2.22
CA GLY A 327 11.21 -4.06 -2.48
C GLY A 327 10.44 -3.53 -3.72
N HIS A 328 11.10 -3.17 -4.81
CA HIS A 328 10.40 -2.51 -5.94
C HIS A 328 9.57 -3.49 -6.77
N LEU A 329 8.29 -3.14 -6.99
CA LEU A 329 7.41 -3.91 -7.85
C LEU A 329 7.85 -3.83 -9.33
N PRO A 330 7.82 -4.95 -10.06
CA PRO A 330 8.12 -4.97 -11.49
C PRO A 330 7.00 -4.24 -12.26
N VAL A 331 7.32 -3.05 -12.77
CA VAL A 331 6.32 -2.15 -13.39
C VAL A 331 5.67 -2.79 -14.62
N VAL A 332 6.44 -3.49 -15.45
CA VAL A 332 5.92 -4.12 -16.68
C VAL A 332 4.97 -5.27 -16.34
N ASP A 333 5.40 -6.19 -15.48
CA ASP A 333 4.57 -7.30 -14.99
C ASP A 333 3.26 -6.81 -14.36
N LEU A 334 3.34 -5.80 -13.50
CA LEU A 334 2.17 -5.20 -12.86
C LEU A 334 1.22 -4.60 -13.89
N GLU A 335 1.75 -3.83 -14.83
CA GLU A 335 0.93 -3.15 -15.85
C GLU A 335 0.25 -4.13 -16.81
N VAL A 336 0.89 -5.26 -17.13
CA VAL A 336 0.28 -6.33 -17.95
C VAL A 336 -0.94 -6.91 -17.25
N VAL A 337 -0.86 -7.12 -15.92
CA VAL A 337 -2.00 -7.61 -15.15
C VAL A 337 -3.11 -6.55 -15.06
N LEU A 338 -2.76 -5.29 -14.76
CA LEU A 338 -3.73 -4.19 -14.68
C LEU A 338 -4.42 -3.88 -16.01
N SER A 339 -3.71 -4.06 -17.13
CA SER A 339 -4.26 -3.89 -18.48
C SER A 339 -5.30 -4.96 -18.83
N GLY A 340 -5.40 -6.06 -18.07
CA GLY A 340 -6.40 -7.10 -18.29
C GLY A 340 -7.84 -6.59 -18.27
N ASP A 341 -8.12 -5.52 -17.52
CA ASP A 341 -9.46 -4.92 -17.42
C ASP A 341 -9.67 -3.71 -18.34
N LYS A 342 -8.63 -3.30 -19.07
CA LYS A 342 -8.67 -2.18 -20.03
C LYS A 342 -8.81 -2.72 -21.45
N SER A 343 -9.15 -1.88 -22.42
CA SER A 343 -8.97 -2.21 -23.84
C SER A 343 -7.51 -2.00 -24.25
N PHE A 344 -7.09 -2.61 -25.37
CA PHE A 344 -5.73 -2.46 -25.88
C PHE A 344 -5.38 -0.99 -26.17
N GLU A 345 -6.31 -0.22 -26.75
CA GLU A 345 -6.16 1.20 -27.06
C GLU A 345 -6.02 2.08 -25.81
N ASN A 346 -6.64 1.65 -24.71
CA ASN A 346 -6.59 2.36 -23.43
C ASN A 346 -5.42 1.88 -22.54
N SER A 347 -4.54 1.03 -23.07
CA SER A 347 -3.39 0.45 -22.36
C SER A 347 -2.07 0.85 -23.06
N PRO A 348 -1.61 2.10 -22.92
CA PRO A 348 -0.49 2.62 -23.70
C PRO A 348 0.82 1.87 -23.45
N ILE A 349 1.09 1.47 -22.21
CA ILE A 349 2.30 0.72 -21.86
C ILE A 349 2.27 -0.67 -22.50
N LEU A 350 1.12 -1.36 -22.48
CA LEU A 350 0.94 -2.65 -23.15
C LEU A 350 1.14 -2.53 -24.67
N ALA A 351 0.57 -1.51 -25.30
CA ALA A 351 0.73 -1.28 -26.73
C ALA A 351 2.20 -0.99 -27.11
N ILE A 352 2.89 -0.17 -26.31
CA ILE A 352 4.33 0.11 -26.47
C ILE A 352 5.15 -1.17 -26.29
N LEU A 353 4.81 -1.99 -25.29
CA LEU A 353 5.47 -3.27 -25.04
C LEU A 353 5.36 -4.17 -26.28
N VAL A 354 4.16 -4.37 -26.81
CA VAL A 354 3.92 -5.17 -28.03
C VAL A 354 4.73 -4.64 -29.21
N TYR A 355 4.68 -3.33 -29.48
CA TYR A 355 5.44 -2.72 -30.56
C TYR A 355 6.94 -2.91 -30.41
N ARG A 356 7.47 -2.77 -29.20
CA ARG A 356 8.91 -2.90 -28.92
C ARG A 356 9.40 -4.35 -28.96
N ILE A 357 8.56 -5.32 -28.63
CA ILE A 357 8.86 -6.74 -28.84
C ILE A 357 8.90 -7.04 -30.34
N LEU A 358 7.89 -6.59 -31.11
CA LEU A 358 7.82 -6.80 -32.56
C LEU A 358 8.96 -6.11 -33.33
N THR A 359 9.45 -4.98 -32.82
CA THR A 359 10.63 -4.26 -33.35
C THR A 359 11.95 -4.71 -32.74
N LYS A 360 11.92 -5.76 -31.89
CA LYS A 360 13.11 -6.46 -31.37
C LYS A 360 14.04 -5.59 -30.52
N GLN A 361 13.49 -4.66 -29.74
CA GLN A 361 14.30 -3.84 -28.84
C GLN A 361 14.89 -4.69 -27.71
N LYS A 362 16.22 -4.70 -27.62
CA LYS A 362 16.97 -5.56 -26.69
C LYS A 362 16.61 -5.30 -25.23
N GLU A 363 16.40 -4.04 -24.87
CA GLU A 363 16.04 -3.60 -23.52
C GLU A 363 14.66 -4.13 -23.09
N VAL A 364 13.75 -4.33 -24.04
CA VAL A 364 12.40 -4.83 -23.77
C VAL A 364 12.36 -6.35 -23.74
N LEU A 365 13.10 -7.01 -24.63
CA LEU A 365 13.18 -8.47 -24.64
C LEU A 365 13.78 -9.04 -23.34
N GLN A 366 14.62 -8.27 -22.66
CA GLN A 366 15.16 -8.62 -21.33
C GLN A 366 14.13 -8.59 -20.19
N LEU A 367 12.97 -7.96 -20.39
CA LEU A 367 11.90 -7.85 -19.38
C LEU A 367 10.95 -9.06 -19.37
N ILE A 368 11.11 -9.97 -20.32
CA ILE A 368 10.33 -11.20 -20.47
C ILE A 368 11.29 -12.39 -20.29
N GLU A 369 10.78 -13.52 -19.81
CA GLU A 369 11.56 -14.75 -19.74
C GLU A 369 12.06 -15.16 -21.14
N PRO A 370 13.21 -15.87 -21.22
CA PRO A 370 13.74 -16.37 -22.49
C PRO A 370 12.68 -17.13 -23.31
N THR A 371 12.27 -16.53 -24.41
CA THR A 371 11.11 -16.96 -25.21
C THR A 371 11.45 -18.13 -26.13
N GLY A 372 12.75 -18.44 -26.30
CA GLY A 372 13.27 -19.42 -27.25
C GLY A 372 13.18 -18.97 -28.72
N PHE A 373 12.80 -17.71 -28.99
CA PHE A 373 12.90 -17.11 -30.31
C PHE A 373 14.26 -16.41 -30.44
N ILE A 374 15.14 -16.93 -31.31
CA ILE A 374 16.50 -16.39 -31.52
C ILE A 374 16.43 -14.93 -31.99
N ASP A 375 15.54 -14.63 -32.95
CA ASP A 375 15.39 -13.30 -33.55
C ASP A 375 14.17 -12.51 -33.03
N GLY A 376 13.50 -12.99 -31.98
CA GLY A 376 12.20 -12.49 -31.52
C GLY A 376 11.03 -12.86 -32.46
N PRO A 377 9.77 -12.76 -31.98
CA PRO A 377 8.58 -13.12 -32.76
C PRO A 377 8.26 -12.07 -33.84
N LYS A 378 7.74 -12.52 -35.00
CA LYS A 378 7.24 -11.62 -36.07
C LYS A 378 5.79 -11.18 -35.85
N TYR A 379 5.02 -12.03 -35.19
CA TYR A 379 3.61 -11.78 -34.86
C TYR A 379 3.39 -11.95 -33.37
N ILE A 380 2.54 -11.10 -32.80
CA ILE A 380 2.05 -11.21 -31.43
C ILE A 380 0.53 -11.26 -31.45
N ARG A 381 -0.05 -12.13 -30.64
CA ARG A 381 -1.45 -12.06 -30.25
C ARG A 381 -1.56 -12.07 -28.73
N ILE A 382 -2.67 -11.54 -28.22
CA ILE A 382 -2.94 -11.50 -26.78
C ILE A 382 -4.28 -12.16 -26.53
N LYS A 383 -4.29 -13.12 -25.62
CA LYS A 383 -5.52 -13.74 -25.11
C LYS A 383 -5.76 -13.29 -23.69
N LYS A 384 -7.02 -13.02 -23.36
CA LYS A 384 -7.44 -12.72 -21.99
C LYS A 384 -7.97 -13.99 -21.34
N TYR A 385 -7.45 -14.29 -20.17
CA TYR A 385 -7.89 -15.40 -19.35
C TYR A 385 -8.34 -14.89 -17.98
N THR A 386 -9.20 -15.66 -17.33
CA THR A 386 -9.48 -15.54 -15.90
C THR A 386 -8.67 -16.58 -15.15
N TYR A 387 -7.87 -16.14 -14.18
CA TYR A 387 -7.04 -17.00 -13.33
C TYR A 387 -7.65 -17.16 -11.93
N GLN A 388 -7.55 -18.37 -11.40
CA GLN A 388 -7.89 -18.74 -10.04
C GLN A 388 -6.79 -19.63 -9.45
N LEU A 389 -6.53 -19.52 -8.14
CA LEU A 389 -5.67 -20.47 -7.45
C LEU A 389 -6.31 -21.86 -7.40
N THR A 390 -5.51 -22.91 -7.54
CA THR A 390 -5.99 -24.29 -7.38
C THR A 390 -6.40 -24.55 -5.93
N LYS A 391 -7.48 -25.30 -5.70
CA LYS A 391 -7.90 -25.69 -4.33
C LYS A 391 -7.16 -26.92 -3.78
N SER A 392 -6.49 -27.68 -4.66
CA SER A 392 -5.77 -28.91 -4.31
C SER A 392 -4.46 -28.97 -5.08
N MET A 393 -3.36 -29.25 -4.39
CA MET A 393 -2.01 -29.45 -4.94
C MET A 393 -1.80 -30.87 -5.52
N SER A 394 -2.87 -31.59 -5.84
CA SER A 394 -2.78 -32.91 -6.48
C SER A 394 -2.22 -32.84 -7.91
N GLY A 395 -2.30 -31.68 -8.56
CA GLY A 395 -1.58 -31.37 -9.80
C GLY A 395 -0.32 -30.54 -9.54
N LYS A 396 0.65 -30.59 -10.46
CA LYS A 396 1.82 -29.68 -10.46
C LYS A 396 1.46 -28.21 -10.74
N GLU A 397 0.17 -27.91 -10.88
CA GLU A 397 -0.37 -26.61 -11.27
C GLU A 397 -0.81 -25.80 -10.05
N TRP A 398 -0.35 -24.55 -9.98
CA TRP A 398 -0.74 -23.57 -8.97
C TRP A 398 -1.98 -22.78 -9.36
N TRP A 399 -2.28 -22.75 -10.67
CA TRP A 399 -3.32 -21.91 -11.26
C TRP A 399 -4.26 -22.71 -12.14
N GLN A 400 -5.51 -22.28 -12.17
CA GLN A 400 -6.50 -22.67 -13.17
C GLN A 400 -6.84 -21.43 -13.99
N ARG A 401 -6.95 -21.60 -15.32
CA ARG A 401 -7.30 -20.49 -16.20
C ARG A 401 -8.45 -20.86 -17.14
N ARG A 402 -9.35 -19.90 -17.37
CA ARG A 402 -10.44 -20.00 -18.35
C ARG A 402 -10.27 -18.92 -19.42
N LEU A 403 -10.27 -19.31 -20.69
CA LEU A 403 -10.21 -18.33 -21.79
C LEU A 403 -11.48 -17.49 -21.80
N GLN A 404 -11.33 -16.17 -21.79
CA GLN A 404 -12.45 -15.25 -21.95
C GLN A 404 -12.62 -14.84 -23.41
N ASN A 405 -11.60 -14.18 -23.98
CA ASN A 405 -11.62 -13.68 -25.35
C ASN A 405 -10.22 -13.44 -25.91
N ILE A 406 -10.15 -13.14 -27.20
CA ILE A 406 -8.94 -12.65 -27.86
C ILE A 406 -8.89 -11.14 -27.65
N HIS A 407 -7.90 -10.68 -26.89
CA HIS A 407 -7.71 -9.27 -26.56
C HIS A 407 -7.03 -8.51 -27.69
N LEU A 408 -6.04 -9.14 -28.33
CA LEU A 408 -5.35 -8.64 -29.51
C LEU A 408 -5.25 -9.78 -30.54
N PRO A 409 -5.77 -9.63 -31.77
CA PRO A 409 -5.60 -10.62 -32.83
C PRO A 409 -4.12 -10.67 -33.28
N PRO A 410 -3.73 -11.66 -34.11
CA PRO A 410 -2.40 -11.70 -34.72
C PRO A 410 -2.00 -10.35 -35.32
N THR A 411 -0.97 -9.73 -34.76
CA THR A 411 -0.55 -8.37 -35.08
C THR A 411 0.92 -8.38 -35.46
N HIS A 412 1.24 -7.71 -36.57
CA HIS A 412 2.59 -7.47 -37.06
C HIS A 412 3.03 -6.04 -36.71
N ALA A 413 4.33 -5.75 -36.75
CA ALA A 413 4.86 -4.41 -36.45
C ALA A 413 4.26 -3.31 -37.35
N SER A 414 3.90 -3.67 -38.59
CA SER A 414 3.32 -2.76 -39.59
C SER A 414 1.79 -2.73 -39.61
N THR A 415 1.11 -3.42 -38.68
CA THR A 415 -0.35 -3.44 -38.63
C THR A 415 -0.89 -2.02 -38.34
N PRO A 416 -1.82 -1.48 -39.16
CA PRO A 416 -2.29 -0.10 -39.03
C PRO A 416 -2.82 0.26 -37.64
N ARG A 417 -3.54 -0.66 -36.98
CA ARG A 417 -4.07 -0.48 -35.62
C ARG A 417 -2.95 -0.17 -34.60
N LEU A 418 -1.80 -0.81 -34.75
CA LEU A 418 -0.65 -0.61 -33.86
C LEU A 418 0.13 0.65 -34.23
N THR A 419 0.41 0.87 -35.51
CA THR A 419 1.20 2.02 -35.96
C THR A 419 0.49 3.35 -35.69
N GLN A 420 -0.82 3.45 -35.97
CA GLN A 420 -1.62 4.64 -35.65
C GLN A 420 -1.63 4.95 -34.14
N LEU A 421 -1.64 3.92 -33.31
CA LEU A 421 -1.55 4.09 -31.86
C LEU A 421 -0.15 4.56 -31.43
N MET A 422 0.91 4.05 -32.05
CA MET A 422 2.28 4.51 -31.77
C MET A 422 2.50 5.97 -32.20
N ASP A 423 1.93 6.37 -33.33
CA ASP A 423 1.96 7.76 -33.81
C ASP A 423 1.21 8.68 -32.84
N LYS A 424 0.00 8.27 -32.41
CA LYS A 424 -0.78 9.01 -31.40
C LYS A 424 -0.05 9.15 -30.07
N LEU A 425 0.70 8.13 -29.65
CA LEU A 425 1.50 8.14 -28.43
C LEU A 425 2.85 8.87 -28.60
N GLY A 426 3.21 9.29 -29.82
CA GLY A 426 4.48 9.96 -30.12
C GLY A 426 5.71 9.07 -29.91
N ILE A 427 5.55 7.75 -30.09
CA ILE A 427 6.62 6.75 -29.91
C ILE A 427 7.44 6.58 -31.20
N THR A 428 6.76 6.68 -32.34
CA THR A 428 7.33 6.74 -33.69
C THR A 428 7.80 8.18 -33.96
N GLY A 429 9.12 8.40 -34.03
CA GLY A 429 9.72 9.72 -34.23
C GLY A 429 11.02 9.91 -33.42
N LYS A 430 11.60 11.13 -33.45
CA LYS A 430 12.73 11.47 -32.57
C LYS A 430 12.25 11.39 -31.12
N ARG A 431 12.96 10.62 -30.28
CA ARG A 431 12.72 10.53 -28.84
C ARG A 431 12.64 11.96 -28.28
N ARG A 432 11.50 12.34 -27.71
CA ARG A 432 11.37 13.63 -27.03
C ARG A 432 12.48 13.71 -25.98
N GLU A 433 13.31 14.74 -26.06
CA GLU A 433 14.30 14.98 -25.01
C GLU A 433 13.55 15.07 -23.68
N ARG A 434 14.04 14.33 -22.69
CA ARG A 434 13.44 14.34 -21.36
C ARG A 434 13.53 15.79 -20.88
N PRO A 435 12.42 16.45 -20.52
CA PRO A 435 12.50 17.82 -20.03
C PRO A 435 13.47 17.81 -18.84
N ALA A 436 14.59 18.50 -19.01
CA ALA A 436 15.53 18.69 -17.92
C ALA A 436 14.86 19.69 -16.98
N ASP A 437 14.42 19.23 -15.80
CA ASP A 437 14.11 20.17 -14.73
C ASP A 437 15.41 20.91 -14.42
N ALA A 438 15.49 22.19 -14.78
CA ALA A 438 16.71 22.99 -14.68
C ALA A 438 16.97 23.48 -13.25
N THR A 439 16.43 22.81 -12.23
CA THR A 439 16.69 23.19 -10.85
C THR A 439 18.06 22.67 -10.41
N VAL A 440 18.72 23.41 -9.53
CA VAL A 440 19.98 22.97 -8.90
C VAL A 440 19.77 21.66 -8.14
N ILE A 441 18.56 21.44 -7.61
CA ILE A 441 18.19 20.23 -6.87
C ILE A 441 18.12 19.02 -7.80
N SER A 442 17.40 19.11 -8.92
CA SER A 442 17.27 18.01 -9.89
C SER A 442 18.62 17.62 -10.49
N THR A 443 19.43 18.60 -10.89
CA THR A 443 20.81 18.34 -11.39
C THR A 443 21.72 17.73 -10.32
N SER A 444 21.59 18.15 -9.06
CA SER A 444 22.33 17.53 -7.95
C SER A 444 21.88 16.09 -7.70
N LEU A 445 20.56 15.84 -7.70
CA LEU A 445 19.98 14.50 -7.55
C LEU A 445 20.36 13.57 -8.70
N ASP A 446 20.41 14.07 -9.94
CA ASP A 446 20.84 13.30 -11.10
C ASP A 446 22.34 12.96 -11.05
N LYS A 447 23.19 13.88 -10.58
CA LYS A 447 24.61 13.60 -10.31
C LYS A 447 24.78 12.56 -9.21
N ILE A 448 24.00 12.67 -8.12
CA ILE A 448 23.99 11.67 -7.05
C ILE A 448 23.54 10.31 -7.59
N ARG A 449 22.46 10.26 -8.38
CA ARG A 449 21.97 9.03 -9.00
C ARG A 449 22.99 8.45 -9.98
N ALA A 450 23.71 9.27 -10.74
CA ALA A 450 24.77 8.83 -11.63
C ALA A 450 25.98 8.27 -10.87
N MET A 451 26.35 8.87 -9.73
CA MET A 451 27.44 8.38 -8.86
C MET A 451 27.07 7.08 -8.14
N VAL A 452 25.84 6.97 -7.63
CA VAL A 452 25.35 5.76 -6.95
C VAL A 452 25.05 4.63 -7.96
N GLY A 453 24.76 4.99 -9.21
CA GLY A 453 24.21 4.11 -10.23
C GLY A 453 22.73 3.77 -9.95
N GLN A 454 22.14 2.95 -10.83
CA GLN A 454 20.99 2.11 -10.50
C GLN A 454 21.53 0.69 -10.37
N PRO A 455 22.01 0.28 -9.19
CA PRO A 455 22.58 -1.04 -9.06
C PRO A 455 21.42 -2.01 -9.22
N HIS A 456 21.52 -2.94 -10.17
CA HIS A 456 20.45 -3.88 -10.53
C HIS A 456 19.84 -4.61 -9.32
N ASN A 457 20.58 -4.68 -8.19
CA ASN A 457 20.19 -5.33 -6.95
C ASN A 457 20.17 -4.43 -5.71
N LEU A 458 20.45 -3.12 -5.79
CA LEU A 458 20.23 -2.21 -4.66
C LEU A 458 18.75 -1.86 -4.58
N ASN A 459 18.05 -2.82 -4.04
CA ASN A 459 16.66 -2.71 -3.70
C ASN A 459 16.49 -1.60 -2.66
N GLY A 460 15.47 -0.74 -2.79
CA GLY A 460 15.16 0.28 -1.78
C GLY A 460 15.05 -0.30 -0.36
N PHE A 461 14.76 -1.60 -0.26
CA PHE A 461 14.87 -2.42 0.95
C PHE A 461 16.22 -2.27 1.67
N TYR A 462 17.36 -2.39 0.99
CA TYR A 462 18.68 -2.31 1.64
C TYR A 462 18.99 -0.90 2.13
N VAL A 463 18.57 0.13 1.39
CA VAL A 463 18.73 1.53 1.81
C VAL A 463 17.88 1.81 3.05
N VAL A 464 16.63 1.36 3.06
CA VAL A 464 15.74 1.51 4.22
C VAL A 464 16.25 0.70 5.41
N LEU A 465 16.74 -0.53 5.20
CA LEU A 465 17.35 -1.36 6.24
C LEU A 465 18.58 -0.67 6.84
N VAL A 466 19.46 -0.11 6.02
CA VAL A 466 20.63 0.67 6.47
C VAL A 466 20.19 1.91 7.26
N ILE A 467 19.17 2.65 6.80
CA ILE A 467 18.62 3.79 7.54
C ILE A 467 18.07 3.35 8.89
N VAL A 468 17.32 2.24 8.96
CA VAL A 468 16.78 1.70 10.23
C VAL A 468 17.91 1.28 11.17
N LEU A 469 18.93 0.59 10.66
CA LEU A 469 20.10 0.18 11.45
C LEU A 469 20.90 1.38 11.96
N LEU A 470 21.03 2.43 11.15
CA LEU A 470 21.66 3.69 11.55
C LEU A 470 20.82 4.44 12.58
N MET A 471 19.50 4.49 12.40
CA MET A 471 18.59 5.10 13.39
C MET A 471 18.65 4.36 14.73
N ASN A 472 18.74 3.03 14.74
CA ASN A 472 18.88 2.25 15.97
C ASN A 472 20.24 2.42 16.66
N LYS A 473 21.24 3.01 15.99
CA LYS A 473 22.51 3.42 16.62
C LYS A 473 22.52 4.88 17.06
N LEU A 474 21.60 5.69 16.55
CA LEU A 474 21.50 7.13 16.80
C LEU A 474 20.47 7.49 17.88
N PHE A 475 19.51 6.60 18.17
CA PHE A 475 18.51 6.69 19.23
C PHE A 475 18.70 5.57 20.25
#